data_AF-A0A7K2MUD8-F1
#
_entry.id   AF-A0A7K2MUD8-F1
#
_cell.length_a   1.000
_cell.length_b   1.000
_cell.length_c   1.000
_cell.angle_alpha   90.00
_cell.angle_beta   90.00
_cell.angle_gamma   90.00
#
_symmetry.space_group_name_H-M   'P 1'
#
loop_
_entity.id
_entity.type
_entity.pdbx_description
1 polymer ?
#
loop_
_entity_poly.entity_id
_entity_poly.type
_entity_poly.pdbx_seq_one_letter_code
_entity_poly.pdbx_strand_id
1 'polypeptide(L)'
;MTTKSAAAAARATVYGYPRQGRNRELKKAVEGYWKGRVTADALRATAAELRRTNWLRLADAGIDEVPTGDFSYYDHVLDSTVMVGAIPERHRSAVTRNALDGYFAMARGTQEVAPLEMTKWFDTNYHYL
;
A
#
# COMPACT_ATOMS: atom_id res chain seq x y z
N MET A 1 -14.85 42.62 27.40
CA MET A 1 -14.34 41.24 27.53
C MET A 1 -13.71 40.85 26.21
N THR A 2 -12.38 40.88 26.14
CA THR A 2 -11.63 40.38 24.99
C THR A 2 -11.59 38.86 25.09
N THR A 3 -12.31 38.18 24.21
CA THR A 3 -12.19 36.73 24.03
C THR A 3 -10.76 36.46 23.54
N LYS A 4 -9.95 35.88 24.43
CA LYS A 4 -8.63 35.35 24.09
C LYS A 4 -8.88 34.26 23.04
N SER A 5 -8.59 34.55 21.78
CA SER A 5 -8.56 33.52 20.73
C SER A 5 -7.66 32.41 21.25
N ALA A 6 -8.21 31.22 21.45
CA ALA A 6 -7.41 30.06 21.83
C ALA A 6 -6.36 29.91 20.74
N ALA A 7 -5.08 30.10 21.08
CA ALA A 7 -3.99 29.82 20.16
C ALA A 7 -4.24 28.41 19.61
N ALA A 8 -4.27 28.27 18.27
CA ALA A 8 -4.53 26.99 17.64
C ALA A 8 -3.60 25.94 18.27
N ALA A 9 -4.16 24.94 18.93
CA ALA A 9 -3.39 23.90 19.58
C ALA A 9 -2.52 23.20 18.52
N ALA A 10 -1.26 22.94 18.86
CA ALA A 10 -0.37 22.19 17.99
C ALA A 10 -0.96 20.79 17.72
N ARG A 11 -0.89 20.34 16.46
CA ARG A 11 -1.37 19.03 16.01
C ARG A 11 -0.22 18.10 15.67
N ALA A 12 -0.40 16.82 15.94
CA ALA A 12 0.51 15.73 15.61
C ALA A 12 0.03 14.93 14.40
N THR A 13 0.97 14.56 13.52
CA THR A 13 0.74 13.68 12.37
C THR A 13 1.97 12.81 12.08
N VAL A 14 1.81 11.83 11.19
CA VAL A 14 2.88 10.98 10.65
C VAL A 14 2.71 10.83 9.15
N TYR A 15 3.81 10.66 8.41
CA TYR A 15 3.78 10.60 6.93
C TYR A 15 3.33 9.25 6.35
N GLY A 16 3.24 8.21 7.18
CA GLY A 16 2.83 6.86 6.79
C GLY A 16 3.13 5.86 7.90
N TYR A 17 2.70 4.61 7.73
CA TYR A 17 2.89 3.56 8.73
C TYR A 17 3.28 2.20 8.12
N PRO A 18 4.13 1.39 8.80
CA PRO A 18 4.48 0.06 8.32
C PRO A 18 3.25 -0.84 8.08
N ARG A 19 3.07 -1.23 6.81
CA ARG A 19 1.90 -2.00 6.35
C ARG A 19 1.97 -3.51 6.57
N GLN A 20 3.11 -4.05 6.99
CA GLN A 20 3.33 -5.50 7.06
C GLN A 20 2.52 -6.19 8.16
N GLY A 21 2.09 -5.44 9.18
CA GLY A 21 1.50 -5.98 10.41
C GLY A 21 2.56 -6.58 11.34
N ARG A 22 2.17 -6.80 12.61
CA ARG A 22 3.09 -7.22 13.68
C ARG A 22 3.73 -8.58 13.40
N ASN A 23 3.03 -9.48 12.71
CA ASN A 23 3.50 -10.83 12.42
C ASN A 23 3.63 -11.09 10.90
N ARG A 24 3.84 -10.01 10.12
CA ARG A 24 3.97 -10.04 8.66
C ARG A 24 2.74 -10.63 7.97
N GLU A 25 1.56 -10.28 8.46
CA GLU A 25 0.26 -10.73 7.97
C GLU A 25 0.10 -10.39 6.48
N LEU A 26 0.51 -9.18 6.05
CA LEU A 26 0.42 -8.77 4.66
C LEU A 26 1.29 -9.65 3.75
N LYS A 27 2.56 -9.85 4.12
CA LYS A 27 3.48 -10.75 3.39
C LYS A 27 2.87 -12.14 3.22
N LYS A 28 2.33 -12.72 4.30
CA LYS A 28 1.74 -14.07 4.26
C LYS A 28 0.53 -14.13 3.35
N ALA A 29 -0.35 -13.13 3.39
CA ALA A 29 -1.54 -13.07 2.54
C ALA A 29 -1.18 -12.89 1.07
N VAL A 30 -0.25 -11.97 0.76
CA VAL A 30 0.24 -11.72 -0.59
C VAL A 30 0.94 -12.95 -1.19
N GLU A 31 1.85 -13.58 -0.45
CA GLU A 31 2.48 -14.83 -0.90
C GLU A 31 1.51 -16.02 -0.96
N GLY A 32 0.47 -16.00 -0.13
CA GLY A 32 -0.65 -16.93 -0.20
C GLY A 32 -1.43 -16.78 -1.50
N TYR A 33 -1.70 -15.53 -1.89
CA TYR A 33 -2.41 -15.17 -3.11
C TYR A 33 -1.65 -15.61 -4.35
N TRP A 34 -0.35 -15.30 -4.42
CA TRP A 34 0.50 -15.73 -5.54
C TRP A 34 0.59 -17.25 -5.71
N LYS A 35 0.40 -18.00 -4.61
CA LYS A 35 0.40 -19.48 -4.62
C LYS A 35 -1.00 -20.08 -4.80
N GLY A 36 -2.02 -19.26 -5.04
CA GLY A 36 -3.42 -19.72 -5.17
C GLY A 36 -4.06 -20.23 -3.88
N ARG A 37 -3.43 -20.02 -2.72
CA ARG A 37 -3.92 -20.50 -1.41
C ARG A 37 -4.81 -19.48 -0.69
N VAL A 38 -4.76 -18.22 -1.10
CA VAL A 38 -5.55 -17.11 -0.55
C VAL A 38 -6.31 -16.50 -1.72
N THR A 39 -7.61 -16.30 -1.57
CA THR A 39 -8.44 -15.66 -2.59
C THR A 39 -8.20 -14.15 -2.60
N ALA A 40 -8.59 -13.48 -3.68
CA ALA A 40 -8.52 -12.02 -3.76
C ALA A 40 -9.32 -11.34 -2.63
N ASP A 41 -10.48 -11.90 -2.26
CA ASP A 41 -11.30 -11.39 -1.15
C ASP A 41 -10.62 -11.57 0.20
N ALA A 42 -10.00 -12.73 0.46
CA ALA A 42 -9.27 -12.95 1.70
C ALA A 42 -8.04 -12.03 1.82
N LEU A 43 -7.34 -11.75 0.72
CA LEU A 43 -6.27 -10.76 0.68
C LEU A 43 -6.79 -9.34 0.97
N ARG A 44 -7.89 -8.93 0.31
CA ARG A 44 -8.54 -7.64 0.57
C ARG A 44 -9.00 -7.50 2.01
N ALA A 45 -9.56 -8.55 2.60
CA ALA A 45 -10.01 -8.56 3.99
C ALA A 45 -8.82 -8.41 4.96
N THR A 46 -7.72 -9.14 4.73
CA THR A 46 -6.48 -8.99 5.52
C THR A 46 -5.94 -7.56 5.45
N ALA A 47 -5.91 -6.97 4.24
CA ALA A 47 -5.43 -5.61 4.06
C ALA A 47 -6.35 -4.55 4.70
N ALA A 48 -7.67 -4.75 4.63
CA ALA A 48 -8.64 -3.88 5.30
C ALA A 48 -8.46 -3.91 6.82
N GLU A 49 -8.26 -5.10 7.39
CA GLU A 49 -8.04 -5.26 8.83
C GLU A 49 -6.72 -4.64 9.30
N LEU A 50 -5.65 -4.76 8.51
CA LEU A 50 -4.38 -4.11 8.79
C LEU A 50 -4.49 -2.58 8.77
N ARG A 51 -5.16 -1.99 7.77
CA ARG A 51 -5.41 -0.54 7.72
C ARG A 51 -6.22 -0.09 8.94
N ARG A 52 -7.32 -0.78 9.24
CA ARG A 52 -8.18 -0.48 10.39
C ARG A 52 -7.40 -0.52 11.70
N THR A 53 -6.60 -1.56 11.91
CA THR A 53 -5.78 -1.72 13.11
C THR A 53 -4.75 -0.60 13.25
N ASN A 54 -4.08 -0.23 12.14
CA ASN A 54 -3.09 0.85 12.15
C ASN A 54 -3.73 2.21 12.42
N TRP A 55 -4.88 2.51 11.81
CA TRP A 55 -5.59 3.77 12.05
C TRP A 55 -6.03 3.92 13.50
N LEU A 56 -6.65 2.89 14.07
CA LEU A 56 -7.05 2.90 15.48
C LEU A 56 -5.84 3.07 16.39
N ARG A 57 -4.74 2.37 16.10
CA ARG A 57 -3.51 2.50 16.89
C ARG A 57 -2.92 3.91 16.86
N LEU A 58 -2.93 4.58 15.70
CA LEU A 58 -2.42 5.95 15.57
C LEU A 58 -3.33 6.94 16.31
N ALA A 59 -4.65 6.79 16.17
CA ALA A 59 -5.63 7.60 16.90
C ALA A 59 -5.49 7.41 18.42
N ASP A 60 -5.40 6.16 18.89
CA ASP A 60 -5.21 5.82 20.31
C ASP A 60 -3.88 6.36 20.87
N ALA A 61 -2.87 6.54 20.01
CA ALA A 61 -1.59 7.15 20.36
C ALA A 61 -1.62 8.69 20.40
N GLY A 62 -2.77 9.32 20.11
CA GLY A 62 -2.94 10.78 20.12
C GLY A 62 -2.48 11.47 18.84
N ILE A 63 -2.41 10.76 17.71
CA ILE A 63 -2.19 11.39 16.40
C ILE A 63 -3.48 12.08 15.95
N ASP A 64 -3.43 13.41 15.78
CA ASP A 64 -4.59 14.22 15.38
C ASP A 64 -4.96 13.99 13.91
N GLU A 65 -3.97 13.85 13.04
CA GLU A 65 -4.16 13.65 11.60
C GLU A 65 -3.53 12.32 11.17
N VAL A 66 -4.38 11.28 11.04
CA VAL A 66 -3.97 9.92 10.68
C VAL A 66 -3.79 9.83 9.16
N PRO A 67 -2.63 9.35 8.64
CA PRO A 67 -2.41 9.25 7.21
C PRO A 67 -3.28 8.18 6.57
N THR A 68 -3.63 8.43 5.31
CA THR A 68 -4.29 7.48 4.42
C THR A 68 -3.61 7.51 3.06
N GLY A 69 -3.65 6.39 2.33
CA GLY A 69 -3.01 6.27 1.01
C GLY A 69 -1.56 5.76 1.04
N ASP A 70 -0.99 5.57 2.23
CA ASP A 70 0.34 4.98 2.45
C ASP A 70 0.35 3.45 2.33
N PHE A 71 -0.80 2.81 2.57
CA PHE A 71 -0.93 1.35 2.46
C PHE A 71 -0.91 0.89 1.00
N SER A 72 -0.08 -0.13 0.72
CA SER A 72 0.03 -0.78 -0.58
C SER A 72 0.09 -2.29 -0.46
N TYR A 73 -0.36 -3.02 -1.49
CA TYR A 73 -0.11 -4.46 -1.58
C TYR A 73 1.35 -4.77 -1.93
N TYR A 74 2.04 -3.89 -2.64
CA TYR A 74 3.42 -4.13 -3.10
C TYR A 74 4.29 -2.88 -3.10
N ASP A 75 3.86 -1.81 -3.76
CA ASP A 75 4.59 -0.54 -3.76
C ASP A 75 3.68 0.66 -4.07
N HIS A 76 3.89 1.75 -3.35
CA HIS A 76 3.12 3.00 -3.49
C HIS A 76 3.37 3.75 -4.82
N VAL A 77 4.56 3.61 -5.43
CA VAL A 77 4.82 4.20 -6.75
C VAL A 77 4.14 3.35 -7.83
N LEU A 78 4.15 2.03 -7.68
CA LEU A 78 3.31 1.15 -8.51
C LEU A 78 1.82 1.48 -8.36
N ASP A 79 1.33 1.71 -7.14
CA ASP A 79 -0.08 2.10 -6.91
C ASP A 79 -0.42 3.38 -7.68
N SER A 80 0.48 4.37 -7.64
CA SER A 80 0.33 5.63 -8.36
C SER A 80 0.34 5.43 -9.87
N THR A 81 1.24 4.57 -10.38
CA THR A 81 1.31 4.17 -11.79
C THR A 81 -0.01 3.59 -12.28
N VAL A 82 -0.63 2.70 -11.49
CA VAL A 82 -1.95 2.13 -11.82
C VAL A 82 -3.04 3.19 -11.73
N MET A 83 -3.02 4.04 -10.70
CA MET A 83 -4.02 5.09 -10.47
C MET A 83 -4.14 6.05 -11.66
N VAL A 84 -3.02 6.44 -12.28
CA VAL A 84 -3.01 7.36 -13.43
C VAL A 84 -3.07 6.63 -14.79
N GLY A 85 -3.18 5.30 -14.79
CA GLY A 85 -3.26 4.49 -16.02
C GLY A 85 -1.94 4.40 -16.80
N ALA A 86 -0.80 4.67 -16.17
CA ALA A 86 0.55 4.59 -16.75
C ALA A 86 1.05 3.14 -16.89
N ILE A 87 0.17 2.24 -17.34
CA ILE A 87 0.44 0.81 -17.47
C ILE A 87 1.18 0.56 -18.80
N PRO A 88 2.39 -0.03 -18.78
CA PRO A 88 3.11 -0.37 -20.01
C PRO A 88 2.33 -1.36 -20.87
N GLU A 89 2.46 -1.25 -22.20
CA GLU A 89 1.66 -2.03 -23.16
C GLU A 89 1.72 -3.55 -22.88
N ARG A 90 2.90 -4.08 -22.59
CA ARG A 90 3.12 -5.50 -22.27
C ARG A 90 2.31 -6.03 -21.08
N HIS A 91 1.81 -5.15 -20.20
CA HIS A 91 1.02 -5.51 -19.03
C HIS A 91 -0.46 -5.13 -19.15
N ARG A 92 -0.87 -4.34 -20.17
CA ARG A 92 -2.25 -3.86 -20.29
C ARG A 92 -3.27 -5.01 -20.33
N SER A 93 -3.01 -6.03 -21.13
CA SER A 93 -3.90 -7.19 -21.26
C SER A 93 -4.09 -7.94 -19.93
N ALA A 94 -3.02 -8.06 -19.13
CA ALA A 94 -3.08 -8.68 -17.80
C ALA A 94 -3.93 -7.85 -16.83
N VAL A 95 -3.72 -6.53 -16.80
CA VAL A 95 -4.50 -5.61 -15.96
C VAL A 95 -5.98 -5.57 -16.36
N THR A 96 -6.29 -5.55 -17.66
CA THR A 96 -7.67 -5.59 -18.16
C THR A 96 -8.37 -6.90 -17.79
N ARG A 97 -7.66 -8.04 -17.85
CA ARG A 97 -8.23 -9.35 -17.50
C ARG A 97 -8.51 -9.48 -16.00
N ASN A 98 -7.57 -9.06 -15.17
CA ASN A 98 -7.71 -9.01 -13.72
C ASN A 98 -6.78 -7.94 -13.16
N ALA A 99 -7.36 -6.87 -12.61
CA ALA A 99 -6.61 -5.73 -12.12
C ALA A 99 -5.57 -6.10 -11.04
N LEU A 100 -5.90 -7.04 -10.13
CA LEU A 100 -4.99 -7.44 -9.06
C LEU A 100 -3.86 -8.33 -9.56
N ASP A 101 -4.16 -9.26 -10.47
CA ASP A 101 -3.12 -10.10 -11.08
C ASP A 101 -2.21 -9.29 -11.99
N GLY A 102 -2.79 -8.37 -12.79
CA GLY A 102 -2.02 -7.45 -13.63
C GLY A 102 -1.14 -6.51 -12.82
N TYR A 103 -1.62 -6.01 -11.67
CA TYR A 103 -0.82 -5.26 -10.71
C TYR A 103 0.39 -6.07 -10.23
N PHE A 104 0.19 -7.32 -9.80
CA PHE A 104 1.32 -8.17 -9.39
C PHE A 104 2.21 -8.63 -10.55
N ALA A 105 1.68 -8.75 -11.77
CA ALA A 105 2.45 -9.03 -12.96
C ALA A 105 3.42 -7.89 -13.29
N MET A 106 3.03 -6.63 -13.08
CA MET A 106 3.96 -5.51 -13.18
C MET A 106 5.05 -5.58 -12.10
N ALA A 107 4.68 -5.93 -10.87
CA ALA A 107 5.63 -5.99 -9.76
C ALA A 107 6.64 -7.15 -9.84
N ARG A 108 6.26 -8.28 -10.46
CA ARG A 108 6.98 -9.55 -10.31
C ARG A 108 7.16 -10.36 -11.59
N GLY A 109 6.56 -9.91 -12.67
CA GLY A 109 6.51 -10.62 -13.94
C GLY A 109 5.53 -11.80 -13.93
N THR A 110 5.40 -12.39 -15.10
CA THR A 110 4.77 -13.69 -15.34
C THR A 110 5.81 -14.64 -15.94
N GLN A 111 5.39 -15.80 -16.47
CA GLN A 111 6.30 -16.67 -17.23
C GLN A 111 6.72 -16.04 -18.57
N GLU A 112 5.87 -15.18 -19.13
CA GLU A 112 5.99 -14.63 -20.48
C GLU A 112 6.42 -13.16 -20.49
N VAL A 113 6.16 -12.42 -19.41
CA VAL A 113 6.36 -10.97 -19.35
C VAL A 113 7.24 -10.61 -18.15
N ALA A 114 8.37 -9.95 -18.41
CA ALA A 114 9.27 -9.46 -17.38
C ALA A 114 8.62 -8.36 -16.51
N PRO A 115 8.95 -8.27 -15.20
CA PRO A 115 8.47 -7.21 -14.31
C PRO A 115 8.92 -5.82 -14.77
N LEU A 116 8.43 -4.79 -14.07
CA LEU A 116 9.05 -3.47 -14.08
C LEU A 116 10.41 -3.53 -13.37
N GLU A 117 11.29 -2.59 -13.73
CA GLU A 117 12.55 -2.42 -13.01
C GLU A 117 12.27 -1.96 -11.58
N MET A 118 13.04 -2.47 -10.63
CA MET A 118 12.93 -2.09 -9.23
C MET A 118 14.22 -1.42 -8.79
N THR A 119 14.13 -0.22 -8.20
CA THR A 119 15.31 0.55 -7.78
C THR A 119 15.14 1.12 -6.37
N LYS A 120 16.25 1.57 -5.76
CA LYS A 120 16.23 2.09 -4.39
C LYS A 120 15.40 3.38 -4.31
N TRP A 121 14.61 3.49 -3.25
CA TRP A 121 13.95 4.72 -2.88
C TRP A 121 14.96 5.62 -2.17
N PHE A 122 15.54 6.57 -2.93
CA PHE A 122 16.63 7.43 -2.48
C PHE A 122 17.79 6.63 -1.88
N ASP A 123 18.27 7.03 -0.70
CA ASP A 123 19.34 6.39 0.06
C ASP A 123 18.83 5.33 1.05
N THR A 124 17.54 4.96 0.99
CA THR A 124 16.96 3.94 1.86
C THR A 124 17.20 2.52 1.35
N ASN A 125 16.81 1.51 2.15
CA ASN A 125 16.75 0.11 1.72
C ASN A 125 15.36 -0.31 1.20
N TYR A 126 14.40 0.62 1.14
CA TYR A 126 13.14 0.38 0.44
C TYR A 126 13.39 0.47 -1.07
N HIS A 127 12.69 -0.36 -1.84
CA HIS A 127 12.78 -0.34 -3.29
C HIS A 127 11.39 -0.09 -3.87
N TYR A 128 11.32 0.73 -4.91
CA TYR A 128 10.07 1.09 -5.59
C TYR A 128 10.09 0.59 -7.04
N LEU A 129 8.91 0.58 -7.66
CA LEU A 129 8.67 0.19 -9.06
C LEU A 129 8.18 1.38 -9.90
#